data_AF-A0A969R9H4-F1
#
_entry.id   AF-A0A969R9H4-F1
#
_cell.length_a   1.000
_cell.length_b   1.000
_cell.length_c   1.000
_cell.angle_alpha   90.00
_cell.angle_beta   90.00
_cell.angle_gamma   90.00
#
_symmetry.space_group_name_H-M   'P 1'
#
loop_
_entity.id
_entity.type
_entity.pdbx_description
1 polymer ?
#
loop_
_entity_poly.entity_id
_entity_poly.type
_entity_poly.pdbx_seq_one_letter_code
_entity_poly.pdbx_strand_id
1 'polypeptide(L)' 'MTNLKEALKSVQFVIDSQGNRTGALLNMATWEALLDWLEAQEDQEILEQSLEELTQAGGRPEQAGWLDWQTARSHWDD' A
#
# COMPACT_ATOMS: atom_id res chain seq x y z
N MET A 1 -5.74 17.58 -0.56
CA MET A 1 -5.85 16.10 -0.53
C MET A 1 -7.24 15.72 -0.98
N THR A 2 -7.35 14.99 -2.08
CA THR A 2 -8.61 14.44 -2.56
C THR A 2 -9.11 13.40 -1.57
N ASN A 3 -10.34 13.53 -1.09
CA ASN A 3 -10.95 12.47 -0.27
C ASN A 3 -11.29 11.30 -1.21
N LEU A 4 -10.51 10.21 -1.14
CA LEU A 4 -10.63 9.04 -2.01
C LEU A 4 -12.07 8.49 -2.03
N LYS A 5 -12.75 8.41 -0.88
CA LYS A 5 -14.12 7.91 -0.80
C LYS A 5 -15.12 8.76 -1.58
N GLU A 6 -14.94 10.07 -1.59
CA GLU A 6 -15.76 10.98 -2.40
C GLU A 6 -15.40 10.89 -3.89
N ALA A 7 -14.12 10.72 -4.20
CA ALA A 7 -13.64 10.60 -5.57
C ALA A 7 -14.12 9.30 -6.25
N LEU A 8 -14.20 8.18 -5.52
CA LEU A 8 -14.71 6.91 -6.03
C LEU A 8 -16.21 6.95 -6.39
N LYS A 9 -16.97 7.91 -5.86
CA LYS A 9 -18.38 8.10 -6.27
C LYS A 9 -18.52 8.61 -7.70
N SER A 10 -17.44 9.14 -8.30
CA SER A 10 -17.39 9.61 -9.69
C SER A 10 -16.96 8.54 -10.70
N VAL A 11 -16.77 7.28 -10.27
CA VAL A 11 -16.47 6.16 -11.16
C VAL A 11 -17.55 6.03 -12.24
N GLN A 12 -17.11 5.97 -13.49
CA GLN A 12 -17.97 5.56 -14.60
C GLN A 12 -17.71 4.09 -14.90
N PHE A 13 -18.75 3.34 -15.25
CA PHE A 13 -18.61 1.93 -15.57
C PHE A 13 -18.74 1.70 -17.07
N VAL A 14 -17.85 0.88 -17.62
CA VAL A 14 -17.98 0.33 -18.97
C VAL A 14 -18.92 -0.85 -18.91
N ILE A 15 -19.95 -0.83 -19.75
CA ILE A 15 -21.00 -1.85 -19.80
C ILE A 15 -20.84 -2.65 -21.10
N ASP A 16 -20.85 -3.98 -21.00
CA ASP A 16 -20.81 -4.85 -22.18
C ASP A 16 -22.17 -4.97 -22.88
N SER A 17 -22.23 -5.74 -23.96
CA SER A 17 -23.47 -5.97 -24.73
C SER A 17 -24.54 -6.77 -23.97
N GLN A 18 -24.17 -7.42 -22.86
CA GLN A 18 -25.06 -8.19 -21.99
C GLN A 18 -25.56 -7.36 -20.80
N GLY A 19 -25.08 -6.13 -20.63
CA GLY A 19 -25.44 -5.24 -19.53
C GLY A 19 -24.55 -5.40 -18.29
N ASN A 20 -23.47 -6.17 -18.36
CA ASN A 20 -22.56 -6.36 -17.24
C ASN A 20 -21.52 -5.24 -17.18
N ARG A 21 -21.13 -4.85 -15.96
CA ARG A 21 -19.99 -3.96 -15.74
C ARG A 21 -18.70 -4.73 -15.98
N THR A 22 -17.91 -4.32 -16.96
CA THR A 22 -16.65 -4.98 -17.34
C THR A 22 -15.42 -4.12 -17.09
N GLY A 23 -15.61 -2.83 -16.82
CA GLY A 23 -14.53 -1.92 -16.48
C GLY A 23 -15.01 -0.72 -15.66
N ALA A 24 -14.06 -0.06 -15.01
CA ALA A 24 -14.25 1.19 -14.31
C ALA A 24 -13.31 2.25 -14.91
N LEU A 25 -13.84 3.42 -15.21
CA LEU A 25 -13.10 4.57 -15.65
C LEU A 25 -12.96 5.55 -14.48
N LEU A 26 -11.71 5.85 -14.17
CA LEU A 26 -11.28 6.81 -13.16
C LEU A 26 -10.46 7.90 -13.85
N ASN A 27 -10.51 9.13 -13.33
CA ASN A 27 -9.49 10.11 -13.69
C ASN A 27 -8.15 9.70 -13.02
N MET A 28 -7.03 10.16 -13.58
CA MET A 28 -5.70 9.76 -13.11
C MET A 28 -5.44 10.10 -11.64
N ALA A 29 -5.87 11.28 -11.17
CA ALA A 29 -5.68 11.68 -9.78
C ALA A 29 -6.43 10.75 -8.80
N THR A 30 -7.62 10.28 -9.16
CA THR A 30 -8.35 9.30 -8.35
C THR A 30 -7.71 7.92 -8.42
N TRP A 31 -7.15 7.53 -9.58
CA TRP A 31 -6.43 6.27 -9.73
C TRP A 31 -5.16 6.23 -8.87
N GLU A 32 -4.34 7.28 -8.94
CA GLU A 32 -3.13 7.41 -8.10
C GLU A 32 -3.49 7.41 -6.62
N ALA A 33 -4.50 8.20 -6.20
CA ALA A 33 -4.94 8.20 -4.81
C ALA A 33 -5.51 6.85 -4.34
N LEU A 34 -6.05 6.03 -5.24
CA LEU A 34 -6.50 4.67 -4.92
C LEU A 34 -5.31 3.72 -4.73
N LEU A 35 -4.29 3.82 -5.58
CA LEU A 35 -3.05 3.04 -5.45
C LEU A 35 -2.31 3.40 -4.17
N ASP A 36 -2.06 4.68 -3.91
CA ASP A 36 -1.40 5.16 -2.70
C ASP A 36 -2.11 4.67 -1.43
N TRP A 37 -3.45 4.67 -1.46
CA TRP A 37 -4.23 4.17 -0.33
C TRP A 37 -4.09 2.66 -0.15
N LEU A 38 -4.07 1.88 -1.23
CA LEU A 38 -3.88 0.43 -1.17
C LEU A 38 -2.49 0.09 -0.62
N GLU A 39 -1.44 0.73 -1.15
CA GLU A 39 -0.06 0.58 -0.68
C GLU A 39 0.05 0.93 0.81
N ALA A 40 -0.59 2.01 1.26
CA ALA A 40 -0.60 2.38 2.68
C ALA A 40 -1.30 1.35 3.58
N GLN A 41 -2.29 0.60 3.08
CA GLN A 41 -2.91 -0.49 3.84
C GLN A 41 -1.99 -1.70 3.91
N GLU A 42 -1.32 -2.06 2.81
CA GLU A 42 -0.34 -3.16 2.78
C GLU A 42 0.86 -2.85 3.69
N ASP A 43 1.40 -1.63 3.63
CA ASP A 43 2.49 -1.16 4.48
C ASP A 43 2.10 -1.16 5.97
N GLN A 44 0.84 -0.85 6.28
CA GLN A 44 0.35 -0.88 7.66
C GLN A 44 0.38 -2.30 8.23
N GLU A 45 -0.05 -3.30 7.46
CA GLU A 45 -0.01 -4.71 7.89
C GLU A 45 1.43 -5.17 8.13
N ILE A 46 2.36 -4.80 7.22
CA ILE A 46 3.80 -5.11 7.37
C ILE A 46 4.36 -4.45 8.62
N LEU A 47 4.00 -3.19 8.89
CA LEU A 47 4.44 -2.46 10.07
C LEU A 47 3.92 -3.11 11.35
N GLU A 48 2.63 -3.47 11.40
CA GLU A 48 2.03 -4.14 12.57
C GLU A 48 2.72 -5.46 12.88
N GLN A 49 2.96 -6.30 11.86
CA GLN A 49 3.70 -7.54 12.01
C GLN A 49 5.14 -7.28 12.50
N SER A 50 5.84 -6.34 11.88
CA SER A 50 7.22 -6.00 12.22
C SER A 50 7.36 -5.49 13.66
N LEU A 51 6.36 -4.74 14.15
CA LEU A 51 6.30 -4.28 15.54
C LEU A 51 6.07 -5.42 16.53
N GLU A 52 5.25 -6.42 16.15
CA GLU A 52 5.06 -7.61 16.98
C GLU A 52 6.37 -8.40 17.12
N GLU A 53 7.07 -8.64 16.01
CA GLU A 53 8.38 -9.31 16.00
C GLU A 53 9.42 -8.56 16.84
N LEU A 54 9.49 -7.23 16.71
CA LEU A 54 10.36 -6.39 17.52
C LEU A 54 10.01 -6.46 19.01
N THR A 55 8.73 -6.51 19.34
CA THR A 55 8.25 -6.65 20.72
C THR A 55 8.67 -8.01 21.31
N GLN A 56 8.52 -9.09 20.55
CA GLN A 56 8.96 -10.43 20.95
C GLN A 56 10.49 -10.52 21.14
N ALA A 57 11.26 -9.75 20.36
CA ALA A 57 12.71 -9.59 20.52
C ALA A 57 13.12 -8.71 21.73
N GLY A 58 12.16 -8.17 22.47
CA GLY A 58 12.39 -7.30 23.62
C GLY A 58 12.80 -5.87 23.22
N GLY A 59 12.33 -5.40 22.07
CA GLY A 59 12.64 -4.06 21.55
C GLY A 59 14.05 -3.92 20.98
N ARG A 60 14.69 -5.04 20.60
CA ARG A 60 16.06 -5.09 20.08
C ARG A 60 16.05 -5.44 18.59
N PRO A 61 16.21 -4.45 17.69
CA PRO A 61 16.09 -4.65 16.24
C PRO A 61 17.02 -5.75 15.70
N GLU A 62 18.26 -5.82 16.20
CA GLU A 62 19.23 -6.84 15.79
C GLU A 62 18.79 -8.27 16.12
N GLN A 63 17.98 -8.44 17.17
CA GLN A 63 17.42 -9.73 17.57
C GLN A 63 16.12 -10.06 16.85
N ALA A 64 15.43 -9.05 16.33
CA ALA A 64 14.31 -9.19 15.41
C ALA A 64 14.77 -9.43 13.95
N GLY A 65 16.08 -9.53 13.71
CA GLY A 65 16.65 -9.77 12.38
C GLY A 65 16.70 -8.54 11.48
N TRP A 66 16.48 -7.34 12.03
CA TRP A 66 16.55 -6.10 11.25
C TRP A 66 18.00 -5.74 10.95
N LEU A 67 18.23 -5.24 9.74
CA LEU A 67 19.52 -4.72 9.32
C LEU A 67 19.67 -3.27 9.76
N ASP A 68 20.89 -2.88 10.14
CA ASP A 68 21.22 -1.46 10.22
C ASP A 68 21.18 -0.80 8.82
N TRP A 69 21.01 0.51 8.81
CA TRP A 69 20.88 1.26 7.56
C TRP A 69 22.10 1.16 6.65
N GLN A 70 23.30 1.09 7.21
CA GLN A 70 24.52 0.98 6.41
C GLN A 70 24.57 -0.37 5.68
N THR A 71 24.22 -1.45 6.37
CA THR A 71 24.11 -2.79 5.79
C THR A 71 22.99 -2.85 4.74
N ALA A 72 21.79 -2.36 5.05
CA ALA A 72 20.68 -2.33 4.10
C ALA A 72 21.01 -1.55 2.82
N ARG A 73 21.64 -0.37 2.97
CA ARG A 73 22.07 0.46 1.84
C ARG A 73 23.08 -0.25 0.95
N SER A 74 24.02 -0.98 1.55
CA SER A 74 25.05 -1.69 0.78
C SER A 74 24.47 -2.70 -0.21
N HIS A 75 23.31 -3.30 0.11
CA HIS A 75 22.63 -4.25 -0.77
C HIS A 75 21.84 -3.59 -1.93
N TRP A 76 21.60 -2.27 -1.87
CA TRP A 76 20.90 -1.53 -2.94
C TRP A 76 21.83 -0.94 -3.99
N ASP A 77 23.10 -0.74 -3.64
CA ASP A 77 24.11 -0.15 -4.53
C ASP A 77 24.80 -1.23 -5.42
N ASP A 78 24.43 -2.52 -5.27
CA ASP A 78 24.87 -3.69 -6.08
C ASP A 78 23.84 -4.07 -7.17
#